data_AF-A0A5N7SHM0-F1
#
_entry.id   AF-A0A5N7SHM0-F1
#
_cell.length_a   1.000
_cell.length_b   1.000
_cell.length_c   1.000
_cell.angle_alpha   90.00
_cell.angle_beta   90.00
_cell.angle_gamma   90.00
#
_symmetry.space_group_name_H-M   'P 1'
#
loop_
_entity.id
_entity.type
_entity.pdbx_description
1 polymer ?
#
loop_
_entity_poly.entity_id
_entity_poly.type
_entity_poly.pdbx_seq_one_letter_code
_entity_poly.pdbx_strand_id
1 'polypeptide(L)'
;MINVNVAESIYCSPFNLVCQAIEWWASAASWAQAVLSALAIYWAARIAIQQHRRDLFQRVSVIYQLLKVTCSVAAANSEHMDQCARKQSPFSADVEYFNQLVQSLKQVPLQELPDGRLTHVVAGITRFAEKSGALFTYADSRGKGNVPPSNTTAKECSEHVKWLWRFHAQAVAVRLDYERKLVVFGFPGYWKWLRKKRKISKAPIEPKITVQ
;
A
#
# COMPACT_ATOMS: atom_id res chain seq x y z
N MET A 1 -48.12 -12.32 -62.16
CA MET A 1 -47.49 -11.55 -61.08
C MET A 1 -48.23 -11.85 -59.79
N ILE A 2 -47.69 -12.76 -58.98
CA ILE A 2 -48.25 -13.06 -57.66
C ILE A 2 -47.71 -11.96 -56.75
N ASN A 3 -48.59 -11.07 -56.31
CA ASN A 3 -48.25 -10.03 -55.34
C ASN A 3 -48.19 -10.71 -53.98
N VAL A 4 -46.98 -11.10 -53.57
CA VAL A 4 -46.73 -11.64 -52.24
C VAL A 4 -46.72 -10.46 -51.28
N ASN A 5 -47.90 -10.07 -50.80
CA ASN A 5 -48.01 -9.26 -49.59
C ASN A 5 -47.44 -10.11 -48.44
N VAL A 6 -46.19 -9.85 -48.08
CA VAL A 6 -45.58 -10.37 -46.87
C VAL A 6 -46.40 -9.84 -45.71
N ALA A 7 -47.33 -10.67 -45.23
CA ALA A 7 -48.12 -10.38 -44.04
C ALA A 7 -47.15 -10.09 -42.90
N GLU A 8 -47.23 -8.88 -42.34
CA GLU A 8 -46.63 -8.52 -41.07
C GLU A 8 -47.00 -9.61 -40.07
N SER A 9 -46.00 -10.39 -39.65
CA SER A 9 -46.25 -11.43 -38.67
C SER A 9 -46.61 -10.72 -37.35
N ILE A 10 -47.76 -11.03 -36.78
CA ILE A 10 -48.22 -10.51 -35.50
C ILE A 10 -47.99 -11.65 -34.50
N TYR A 11 -47.01 -11.49 -33.61
CA TYR A 11 -46.80 -12.46 -32.53
C TYR A 11 -47.67 -12.08 -31.32
N CYS A 12 -48.59 -12.96 -30.97
CA CYS A 12 -49.36 -12.88 -29.73
C CYS A 12 -48.77 -13.86 -28.71
N SER A 13 -48.45 -13.39 -27.50
CA SER A 13 -48.02 -14.23 -26.37
C SER A 13 -49.15 -15.17 -25.93
N PRO A 14 -48.89 -16.41 -25.48
CA PRO A 14 -49.94 -17.39 -25.14
C PRO A 14 -50.84 -16.97 -23.95
N PHE A 15 -50.54 -15.88 -23.24
CA PHE A 15 -51.38 -15.28 -22.19
C PHE A 15 -51.82 -13.85 -22.56
N ASN A 16 -52.53 -13.73 -23.69
CA ASN A 16 -52.95 -12.49 -24.33
C ASN A 16 -53.66 -11.47 -23.41
N LEU A 17 -53.06 -10.27 -23.31
CA LEU A 17 -53.79 -9.00 -23.13
C LEU A 17 -53.28 -7.89 -24.07
N VAL A 18 -52.17 -8.08 -24.80
CA VAL A 18 -51.61 -7.08 -25.74
C VAL A 18 -51.00 -7.80 -26.96
N CYS A 19 -51.63 -7.67 -28.13
CA CYS A 19 -51.04 -8.07 -29.42
C CYS A 19 -50.52 -6.79 -30.12
N GLN A 20 -49.21 -6.73 -30.39
CA GLN A 20 -48.55 -5.61 -31.06
C GLN A 20 -47.69 -6.13 -32.22
N ALA A 21 -47.50 -5.31 -33.26
CA ALA A 21 -46.70 -5.65 -34.42
C ALA A 21 -45.28 -6.10 -34.02
N ILE A 22 -44.71 -7.10 -34.70
CA ILE A 22 -43.34 -7.57 -34.43
C ILE A 22 -42.33 -6.43 -34.51
N GLU A 23 -42.56 -5.44 -35.36
CA GLU A 23 -41.70 -4.26 -35.46
C GLU A 23 -41.53 -3.53 -34.12
N TRP A 24 -42.57 -3.49 -33.28
CA TRP A 24 -42.50 -2.88 -31.95
C TRP A 24 -41.61 -3.69 -31.00
N TRP A 25 -41.76 -5.02 -30.98
CA TRP A 25 -40.91 -5.90 -30.17
C TRP A 25 -39.47 -5.93 -30.65
N ALA A 26 -39.24 -5.90 -31.96
CA ALA A 26 -37.91 -5.80 -32.56
C ALA A 26 -37.25 -4.45 -32.24
N SER A 27 -37.99 -3.34 -32.31
CA SER A 27 -37.54 -2.01 -31.92
C SER A 27 -37.20 -1.94 -30.42
N ALA A 28 -38.09 -2.45 -29.55
CA ALA A 28 -37.87 -2.52 -28.11
C ALA A 28 -36.66 -3.40 -27.74
N ALA A 29 -36.49 -4.56 -28.40
CA ALA A 29 -35.35 -5.44 -28.21
C ALA A 29 -34.03 -4.77 -28.66
N SER A 30 -34.04 -4.05 -29.78
CA SER A 30 -32.85 -3.32 -30.27
C SER A 30 -32.43 -2.20 -29.32
N TRP A 31 -33.39 -1.45 -28.75
CA TRP A 31 -33.12 -0.44 -27.73
C TRP A 31 -32.59 -1.09 -26.45
N ALA A 32 -33.22 -2.17 -25.98
CA ALA A 32 -32.77 -2.91 -24.82
C ALA A 32 -31.34 -3.42 -24.99
N GLN A 33 -31.00 -3.97 -26.17
CA GLN A 33 -29.65 -4.41 -26.49
C GLN A 33 -28.66 -3.24 -26.53
N ALA A 34 -29.03 -2.08 -27.06
CA ALA A 34 -28.19 -0.89 -27.07
C ALA A 34 -27.91 -0.37 -25.65
N VAL A 35 -28.94 -0.32 -24.79
CA VAL A 35 -28.80 0.11 -23.38
C VAL A 35 -27.95 -0.89 -22.58
N LEU A 36 -28.19 -2.20 -22.75
CA LEU A 36 -27.39 -3.23 -22.09
C LEU A 36 -25.93 -3.20 -22.56
N SER A 37 -25.68 -2.97 -23.85
CA SER A 37 -24.33 -2.84 -24.39
C SER A 37 -23.62 -1.61 -23.82
N ALA A 38 -24.31 -0.45 -23.76
CA ALA A 38 -23.77 0.76 -23.14
C ALA A 38 -23.47 0.56 -21.65
N LEU A 39 -24.37 -0.10 -20.92
CA LEU A 39 -24.16 -0.46 -19.51
C LEU A 39 -23.00 -1.44 -19.34
N ALA A 40 -22.88 -2.44 -20.20
CA ALA A 40 -21.79 -3.41 -20.17
C ALA A 40 -20.44 -2.72 -20.38
N ILE A 41 -20.34 -1.81 -21.36
CA ILE A 41 -19.13 -1.02 -21.62
C ILE A 41 -18.81 -0.12 -20.41
N TYR A 42 -19.82 0.54 -19.84
CA TYR A 42 -19.64 1.37 -18.64
C TYR A 42 -19.14 0.55 -17.45
N TRP A 43 -19.71 -0.63 -17.21
CA TRP A 43 -19.27 -1.53 -16.14
C TRP A 43 -17.88 -2.10 -16.39
N ALA A 44 -17.56 -2.49 -17.63
CA ALA A 44 -16.23 -2.96 -18.01
C ALA A 44 -15.16 -1.87 -17.77
N ALA A 45 -15.43 -0.64 -18.22
CA ALA A 45 -14.56 0.51 -17.96
C ALA A 45 -14.39 0.76 -16.45
N ARG A 46 -15.47 0.67 -15.68
CA ARG A 46 -15.43 0.82 -14.22
C ARG A 46 -14.60 -0.27 -13.54
N ILE A 47 -14.72 -1.52 -13.98
CA ILE A 47 -13.95 -2.65 -13.45
C ILE A 47 -12.46 -2.47 -13.78
N ALA A 48 -12.14 -2.07 -15.01
CA ALA A 48 -10.76 -1.82 -15.44
C ALA A 48 -10.09 -0.73 -14.59
N ILE A 49 -10.78 0.39 -14.33
CA ILE A 49 -10.30 1.46 -13.45
C ILE A 49 -10.06 0.94 -12.02
N GLN A 50 -10.95 0.08 -11.51
CA GLN A 50 -10.77 -0.51 -10.17
C GLN A 50 -9.59 -1.47 -10.11
N GLN A 51 -9.37 -2.29 -11.14
CA GLN A 51 -8.21 -3.18 -11.23
C GLN A 51 -6.90 -2.39 -11.24
N HIS A 52 -6.82 -1.33 -12.05
CA HIS A 52 -5.66 -0.46 -12.09
C HIS A 52 -5.36 0.18 -10.72
N ARG A 53 -6.40 0.66 -10.01
CA ARG A 53 -6.23 1.19 -8.65
C ARG A 53 -5.75 0.14 -7.64
N ARG A 54 -6.21 -1.11 -7.77
CA ARG A 54 -5.78 -2.22 -6.90
C ARG A 54 -4.32 -2.60 -7.14
N ASP A 55 -3.90 -2.68 -8.39
CA ASP A 55 -2.50 -2.94 -8.75
C ASP A 55 -1.58 -1.85 -8.17
N LEU A 56 -1.91 -0.56 -8.37
CA LEU A 56 -1.16 0.54 -7.77
C LEU A 56 -1.08 0.44 -6.24
N PHE A 57 -2.20 0.11 -5.57
CA PHE A 57 -2.21 -0.06 -4.12
C PHE A 57 -1.35 -1.25 -3.67
N GLN A 58 -1.37 -2.37 -4.38
CA GLN A 58 -0.54 -3.54 -4.07
C GLN A 58 0.94 -3.19 -4.15
N ARG A 59 1.38 -2.51 -5.21
CA ARG A 59 2.76 -2.03 -5.35
C ARG A 59 3.17 -1.11 -4.20
N VAL A 60 2.35 -0.11 -3.87
CA VAL A 60 2.58 0.78 -2.71
C VAL A 60 2.62 -0.01 -1.41
N SER A 61 1.76 -1.02 -1.24
CA SER A 61 1.69 -1.83 -0.03
C SER A 61 2.93 -2.69 0.20
N VAL A 62 3.52 -3.25 -0.86
CA VAL A 62 4.77 -4.04 -0.78
C VAL A 62 5.93 -3.16 -0.33
N ILE A 63 6.10 -2.00 -0.96
CA ILE A 63 7.14 -1.02 -0.59
C ILE A 63 6.95 -0.58 0.86
N TYR A 64 5.72 -0.26 1.24
CA TYR A 64 5.39 0.12 2.61
C TYR A 64 5.74 -0.97 3.63
N GLN A 65 5.50 -2.25 3.31
CA GLN A 65 5.86 -3.35 4.20
C GLN A 65 7.38 -3.45 4.39
N LEU A 66 8.16 -3.33 3.31
CA LEU A 66 9.63 -3.35 3.40
C LEU A 66 10.17 -2.18 4.23
N LEU A 67 9.63 -0.96 4.03
CA LEU A 67 9.99 0.21 4.83
C LEU A 67 9.64 0.00 6.31
N LYS A 68 8.43 -0.53 6.59
CA LYS A 68 7.98 -0.80 7.95
C LYS A 68 8.90 -1.80 8.67
N VAL A 69 9.23 -2.91 8.02
CA VAL A 69 10.11 -3.95 8.60
C VAL A 69 11.48 -3.34 8.89
N THR A 70 12.06 -2.61 7.94
CA THR A 70 13.36 -1.97 8.12
C THR A 70 13.36 -0.99 9.30
N CYS A 71 12.34 -0.12 9.40
CA CYS A 71 12.22 0.81 10.53
C CYS A 71 12.04 0.08 11.86
N SER A 72 11.27 -1.02 11.89
CA SER A 72 11.08 -1.79 13.12
C SER A 72 12.35 -2.50 13.60
N VAL A 73 13.12 -3.09 12.69
CA VAL A 73 14.39 -3.76 13.01
C VAL A 73 15.43 -2.72 13.45
N ALA A 74 15.54 -1.60 12.74
CA ALA A 74 16.42 -0.50 13.13
C ALA A 74 16.12 0.00 14.54
N ALA A 75 14.83 0.16 14.86
CA ALA A 75 14.40 0.65 16.16
C ALA A 75 14.65 -0.37 17.28
N ALA A 76 14.36 -1.65 17.05
CA ALA A 76 14.68 -2.73 17.99
C ALA A 76 16.18 -2.81 18.28
N ASN A 77 17.02 -2.76 17.23
CA ASN A 77 18.47 -2.78 17.38
C ASN A 77 19.00 -1.52 18.08
N SER A 78 18.41 -0.35 17.83
CA SER A 78 18.79 0.88 18.53
C SER A 78 18.47 0.84 20.02
N GLU A 79 17.33 0.25 20.40
CA GLU A 79 16.94 0.12 21.79
C GLU A 79 17.78 -0.95 22.50
N HIS A 80 18.08 -2.05 21.82
CA HIS A 80 19.04 -3.05 22.32
C HIS A 80 20.42 -2.42 22.55
N MET A 81 20.90 -1.58 21.62
CA MET A 81 22.17 -0.89 21.77
C MET A 81 22.16 0.12 22.93
N ASP A 82 21.07 0.86 23.14
CA ASP A 82 20.93 1.76 24.29
C ASP A 82 20.91 0.99 25.62
N GLN A 83 20.23 -0.16 25.66
CA GLN A 83 20.26 -1.04 26.84
C GLN A 83 21.66 -1.58 27.12
N CYS A 84 22.40 -2.01 26.10
CA CYS A 84 23.77 -2.48 26.23
C CYS A 84 24.71 -1.38 26.73
N ALA A 85 24.55 -0.14 26.23
CA ALA A 85 25.34 1.01 26.69
C ALA A 85 25.10 1.30 28.17
N ARG A 86 23.84 1.24 28.64
CA ARG A 86 23.48 1.45 30.05
C ARG A 86 23.97 0.34 30.97
N LYS A 87 23.87 -0.91 30.53
CA LYS A 87 24.29 -2.11 31.30
C LYS A 87 25.79 -2.39 31.17
N GLN A 88 26.52 -1.63 30.35
CA GLN A 88 27.93 -1.88 30.01
C GLN A 88 28.16 -3.30 29.47
N SER A 89 27.17 -3.87 28.79
CA SER A 89 27.26 -5.18 28.16
C SER A 89 27.68 -5.05 26.69
N PRO A 90 28.37 -6.04 26.11
CA PRO A 90 28.65 -6.04 24.69
C PRO A 90 27.34 -6.04 23.88
N PHE A 91 27.33 -5.34 22.76
CA PHE A 91 26.24 -5.37 21.80
C PHE A 91 26.43 -6.56 20.85
N SER A 92 25.40 -7.37 20.70
CA SER A 92 25.38 -8.50 19.76
C SER A 92 23.99 -8.57 19.14
N ALA A 93 23.90 -8.34 17.83
CA ALA A 93 22.65 -8.38 17.10
C ALA A 93 22.87 -8.97 15.71
N ASP A 94 21.79 -9.39 15.05
CA ASP A 94 21.84 -9.83 13.65
C ASP A 94 21.96 -8.62 12.71
N VAL A 95 23.18 -8.09 12.62
CA VAL A 95 23.51 -6.96 11.75
C VAL A 95 23.48 -7.35 10.28
N GLU A 96 23.74 -8.63 9.96
CA GLU A 96 23.73 -9.14 8.60
C GLU A 96 22.31 -9.07 8.01
N TYR A 97 21.31 -9.55 8.74
CA TYR A 97 19.92 -9.45 8.33
C TYR A 97 19.49 -7.99 8.10
N PHE A 98 19.86 -7.08 9.01
CA PHE A 98 19.56 -5.66 8.82
C PHE A 98 20.23 -5.09 7.56
N ASN A 99 21.48 -5.44 7.30
CA ASN A 99 22.19 -5.02 6.10
C ASN A 99 21.53 -5.59 4.82
N GLN A 100 21.04 -6.83 4.85
CA GLN A 100 20.27 -7.40 3.74
C GLN A 100 18.97 -6.63 3.47
N LEU A 101 18.26 -6.18 4.51
CA LEU A 101 17.08 -5.32 4.36
C LEU A 101 17.44 -3.96 3.73
N VAL A 102 18.55 -3.37 4.15
CA VAL A 102 19.05 -2.10 3.57
C VAL A 102 19.44 -2.29 2.10
N GLN A 103 20.09 -3.39 1.74
CA GLN A 103 20.41 -3.70 0.34
C GLN A 103 19.15 -3.91 -0.50
N SER A 104 18.15 -4.59 0.06
CA SER A 104 16.85 -4.77 -0.60
C SER A 104 16.17 -3.43 -0.87
N LEU A 105 16.28 -2.47 0.05
CA LEU A 105 15.78 -1.10 -0.15
C LEU A 105 16.54 -0.33 -1.24
N LYS A 106 17.87 -0.50 -1.33
CA LYS A 106 18.70 0.11 -2.39
C LYS A 106 18.35 -0.40 -3.79
N GLN A 107 17.99 -1.66 -3.87
CA GLN A 107 17.61 -2.31 -5.13
C GLN A 107 16.23 -1.89 -5.63
N VAL A 108 15.43 -1.18 -4.82
CA VAL A 108 14.12 -0.67 -5.26
C VAL A 108 14.33 0.38 -6.36
N PRO A 109 13.88 0.12 -7.60
CA PRO A 109 14.04 1.09 -8.68
C PRO A 109 13.16 2.31 -8.41
N LEU A 110 13.80 3.43 -8.03
CA LEU A 110 13.11 4.67 -7.69
C LEU A 110 12.26 5.24 -8.84
N GLN A 111 12.62 4.91 -10.08
CA GLN A 111 11.94 5.34 -11.30
C GLN A 111 10.62 4.59 -11.54
N GLU A 112 10.48 3.38 -11.00
CA GLU A 112 9.27 2.55 -11.14
C GLU A 112 8.29 2.73 -9.98
N LEU A 113 8.58 3.66 -9.06
CA LEU A 113 7.70 3.95 -7.95
C LEU A 113 6.37 4.52 -8.45
N PRO A 114 5.23 4.00 -7.98
CA PRO A 114 3.90 4.44 -8.43
C PRO A 114 3.56 5.87 -8.00
N ASP A 115 4.34 6.47 -7.10
CA ASP A 115 4.16 7.83 -6.62
C ASP A 115 5.52 8.50 -6.37
N GLY A 116 5.73 9.68 -6.97
CA GLY A 116 6.96 10.46 -6.77
C GLY A 116 7.18 10.91 -5.32
N ARG A 117 6.13 10.99 -4.50
CA ARG A 117 6.25 11.25 -3.05
C ARG A 117 6.97 10.12 -2.32
N LEU A 118 6.82 8.87 -2.78
CA LEU A 118 7.51 7.73 -2.19
C LEU A 118 9.01 7.74 -2.50
N THR A 119 9.44 8.36 -3.59
CA THR A 119 10.84 8.43 -3.99
C THR A 119 11.71 9.04 -2.91
N HIS A 120 11.32 10.21 -2.40
CA HIS A 120 12.03 10.90 -1.32
C HIS A 120 11.98 10.09 -0.01
N VAL A 121 10.86 9.42 0.27
CA VAL A 121 10.68 8.60 1.47
C VAL A 121 11.59 7.38 1.45
N VAL A 122 11.62 6.64 0.35
CA VAL A 122 12.47 5.46 0.17
C VAL A 122 13.94 5.86 0.20
N ALA A 123 14.33 6.91 -0.52
CA ALA A 123 15.72 7.41 -0.51
C ALA A 123 16.14 7.89 0.89
N GLY A 124 15.27 8.62 1.60
CA GLY A 124 15.49 9.06 2.96
C GLY A 124 15.68 7.88 3.92
N ILE A 125 14.77 6.90 3.89
CA ILE A 125 14.85 5.71 4.74
C ILE A 125 16.11 4.92 4.44
N THR A 126 16.43 4.69 3.17
CA THR A 126 17.63 3.96 2.77
C THR A 126 18.89 4.63 3.32
N ARG A 127 19.02 5.96 3.13
CA ARG A 127 20.17 6.73 3.63
C ARG A 127 20.35 6.64 5.14
N PHE A 128 19.27 6.79 5.92
CA PHE A 128 19.35 6.72 7.38
C PHE A 128 19.54 5.28 7.88
N ALA A 129 18.97 4.28 7.19
CA ALA A 129 19.15 2.88 7.51
C ALA A 129 20.59 2.43 7.25
N GLU A 130 21.23 2.91 6.18
CA GLU A 130 22.67 2.70 5.94
C GLU A 130 23.54 3.26 7.07
N LYS A 131 23.26 4.49 7.50
CA LYS A 131 23.98 5.10 8.62
C LYS A 131 23.81 4.31 9.91
N SER A 132 22.58 3.88 10.22
CA SER A 132 22.32 3.01 11.37
C SER A 132 23.03 1.65 11.23
N GLY A 133 23.04 1.06 10.03
CA GLY A 133 23.69 -0.22 9.75
C GLY A 133 25.21 -0.15 9.93
N ALA A 134 25.82 0.96 9.53
CA ALA A 134 27.24 1.22 9.79
C ALA A 134 27.54 1.30 11.30
N LEU A 135 26.68 1.98 12.06
CA LEU A 135 26.80 2.03 13.53
C LEU A 135 26.60 0.66 14.19
N PHE A 136 25.63 -0.13 13.72
CA PHE A 136 25.42 -1.49 14.22
C PHE A 136 26.61 -2.40 13.93
N THR A 137 27.16 -2.32 12.72
CA THR A 137 28.34 -3.10 12.32
C THR A 137 29.55 -2.72 13.17
N TYR A 138 29.72 -1.41 13.41
CA TYR A 138 30.76 -0.90 14.30
C TYR A 138 30.57 -1.40 15.74
N ALA A 139 29.35 -1.30 16.28
CA ALA A 139 29.03 -1.76 17.64
C ALA A 139 29.21 -3.27 17.80
N ASP A 140 28.79 -4.08 16.82
CA ASP A 140 28.95 -5.54 16.81
C ASP A 140 30.43 -5.95 16.76
N SER A 141 31.22 -5.30 15.89
CA SER A 141 32.67 -5.55 15.81
C SER A 141 33.39 -5.27 17.13
N ARG A 142 32.96 -4.24 17.87
CA ARG A 142 33.45 -3.93 19.22
C ARG A 142 32.92 -4.88 20.28
N GLY A 143 31.67 -5.30 20.16
CA GLY A 143 31.04 -6.29 21.03
C GLY A 143 31.79 -7.63 21.01
N LYS A 144 32.31 -8.05 19.85
CA LYS A 144 33.20 -9.22 19.73
C LYS A 144 34.50 -9.10 20.54
N GLY A 145 34.96 -7.87 20.76
CA GLY A 145 36.07 -7.56 21.66
C GLY A 145 35.66 -7.34 23.11
N ASN A 146 34.42 -7.67 23.50
CA ASN A 146 33.80 -7.37 24.80
C ASN A 146 33.79 -5.87 25.16
N VAL A 147 33.83 -4.99 24.16
CA VAL A 147 33.77 -3.55 24.37
C VAL A 147 32.31 -3.09 24.26
N PRO A 148 31.73 -2.50 25.31
CA PRO A 148 30.36 -2.01 25.26
C PRO A 148 30.22 -0.81 24.31
N PRO A 149 29.03 -0.61 23.70
CA PRO A 149 28.78 0.57 22.88
C PRO A 149 28.82 1.84 23.73
N SER A 150 29.35 2.92 23.16
CA SER A 150 29.39 4.21 23.84
C SER A 150 28.00 4.85 23.90
N ASN A 151 27.73 5.64 24.94
CA ASN A 151 26.47 6.39 25.06
C ASN A 151 26.27 7.36 23.88
N THR A 152 27.36 7.89 23.30
CA THR A 152 27.29 8.77 22.13
C THR A 152 26.84 8.00 20.89
N THR A 153 27.39 6.82 20.63
CA THR A 153 26.96 5.95 19.51
C THR A 153 25.51 5.49 19.65
N ALA A 154 25.08 5.16 20.88
CA ALA A 154 23.69 4.79 21.15
C ALA A 154 22.73 5.95 20.86
N LYS A 155 23.09 7.16 21.33
CA LYS A 155 22.31 8.38 21.08
C LYS A 155 22.24 8.72 19.59
N GLU A 156 23.36 8.68 18.88
CA GLU A 156 23.40 8.94 17.44
C GLU A 156 22.51 7.98 16.64
N CYS A 157 22.56 6.69 16.97
CA CYS A 157 21.67 5.72 16.33
C CYS A 157 20.20 5.97 16.65
N SER A 158 19.87 6.33 17.89
CA SER A 158 18.48 6.68 18.23
C SER A 158 17.99 7.85 17.36
N GLU A 159 18.82 8.87 17.12
CA GLU A 159 18.47 10.00 16.25
C GLU A 159 18.26 9.57 14.79
N HIS A 160 19.09 8.67 14.25
CA HIS A 160 18.87 8.09 12.93
C HIS A 160 17.53 7.34 12.85
N VAL A 161 17.19 6.58 13.89
CA VAL A 161 15.91 5.87 13.98
C VAL A 161 14.71 6.82 14.06
N LYS A 162 14.80 7.93 14.78
CA LYS A 162 13.75 8.96 14.78
C LYS A 162 13.50 9.50 13.37
N TRP A 163 14.56 9.75 12.61
CA TRP A 163 14.45 10.17 11.21
C TRP A 163 13.79 9.09 10.33
N LEU A 164 14.17 7.81 10.50
CA LEU A 164 13.52 6.69 9.82
C LEU A 164 11.99 6.68 10.06
N TRP A 165 11.56 6.88 11.30
CA TRP A 165 10.14 6.93 11.65
C TRP A 165 9.40 8.13 11.08
N ARG A 166 10.05 9.30 10.97
CA ARG A 166 9.47 10.47 10.30
C ARG A 166 9.18 10.20 8.83
N PHE A 167 10.11 9.57 8.11
CA PHE A 167 9.88 9.17 6.72
C PHE A 167 8.82 8.07 6.62
N HIS A 168 8.83 7.10 7.53
CA HIS A 168 7.80 6.06 7.56
C HIS A 168 6.40 6.66 7.77
N ALA A 169 6.26 7.68 8.62
CA ALA A 169 4.99 8.39 8.79
C ALA A 169 4.51 9.06 7.48
N GLN A 170 5.43 9.61 6.68
CA GLN A 170 5.11 10.11 5.33
C GLN A 170 4.66 8.96 4.41
N ALA A 171 5.30 7.80 4.47
CA ALA A 171 4.90 6.60 3.72
C ALA A 171 3.47 6.15 4.09
N VAL A 172 3.14 6.18 5.38
CA VAL A 172 1.79 5.85 5.88
C VAL A 172 0.76 6.81 5.31
N ALA A 173 1.06 8.11 5.25
CA ALA A 173 0.17 9.11 4.68
C ALA A 173 -0.10 8.84 3.19
N VAL A 174 0.95 8.55 2.40
CA VAL A 174 0.80 8.17 0.98
C VAL A 174 -0.08 6.92 0.85
N ARG A 175 0.20 5.87 1.61
CA ARG A 175 -0.59 4.63 1.58
C ARG A 175 -2.07 4.86 1.90
N LEU A 176 -2.37 5.71 2.89
CA LEU A 176 -3.74 6.04 3.26
C LEU A 176 -4.49 6.79 2.14
N ASP A 177 -3.80 7.61 1.35
CA ASP A 177 -4.36 8.28 0.18
C ASP A 177 -4.74 7.27 -0.92
N TYR A 178 -3.91 6.26 -1.17
CA TYR A 178 -4.25 5.17 -2.10
C TYR A 178 -5.37 4.28 -1.58
N GLU A 179 -5.38 3.98 -0.27
CA GLU A 179 -6.47 3.24 0.36
C GLU A 179 -7.79 4.01 0.22
N ARG A 180 -7.78 5.35 0.35
CA ARG A 180 -8.96 6.19 0.12
C ARG A 180 -9.50 6.05 -1.30
N LYS A 181 -8.63 6.01 -2.32
CA LYS A 181 -9.01 5.90 -3.74
C LYS A 181 -9.66 4.55 -4.08
N LEU A 182 -9.44 3.51 -3.27
CA LEU A 182 -10.08 2.20 -3.41
C LEU A 182 -11.49 2.14 -2.81
N VAL A 183 -11.81 3.07 -1.91
CA VAL A 183 -13.10 3.06 -1.22
C VAL A 183 -14.17 3.80 -2.02
N VAL A 184 -15.32 3.15 -2.21
CA VAL A 184 -16.50 3.76 -2.84
C VAL A 184 -17.18 4.69 -1.84
N PHE A 185 -17.35 5.97 -2.21
CA PHE A 185 -18.06 6.97 -1.41
C PHE A 185 -19.51 6.53 -1.15
N GLY A 186 -19.98 6.68 0.10
CA GLY A 186 -21.35 6.30 0.50
C GLY A 186 -21.51 4.87 1.04
N PHE A 187 -20.50 4.00 0.91
CA PHE A 187 -20.54 2.63 1.45
C PHE A 187 -19.82 2.51 2.82
N PRO A 188 -20.12 1.47 3.63
CA PRO A 188 -19.50 1.24 4.95
C PRO A 188 -17.96 1.20 4.93
N GLY A 189 -17.35 0.95 3.78
CA GLY A 189 -15.89 1.04 3.59
C GLY A 189 -15.30 2.42 3.91
N TYR A 190 -16.02 3.51 3.61
CA TYR A 190 -15.53 4.88 3.85
C TYR A 190 -15.42 5.17 5.34
N TRP A 191 -16.43 4.78 6.11
CA TRP A 191 -16.43 4.91 7.56
C TRP A 191 -15.34 4.06 8.22
N LYS A 192 -15.09 2.84 7.72
CA LYS A 192 -13.96 2.00 8.16
C LYS A 192 -12.62 2.68 7.90
N TRP A 193 -12.41 3.21 6.70
CA TRP A 193 -11.19 3.96 6.36
C TRP A 193 -11.02 5.20 7.23
N LEU A 194 -12.09 5.98 7.46
CA LEU A 194 -12.03 7.21 8.25
C LEU A 194 -11.71 6.92 9.73
N ARG A 195 -12.27 5.85 10.29
CA ARG A 195 -11.91 5.37 11.63
C ARG A 195 -10.43 4.95 11.69
N LYS A 196 -9.94 4.22 10.68
CA LYS A 196 -8.53 3.80 10.58
C LYS A 196 -7.59 5.01 10.49
N LYS A 197 -7.90 5.98 9.64
CA LYS A 197 -7.14 7.24 9.51
C LYS A 197 -7.06 7.98 10.85
N ARG A 198 -8.18 8.12 11.56
CA ARG A 198 -8.21 8.76 12.90
C ARG A 198 -7.39 8.00 13.94
N LYS A 199 -7.37 6.67 13.89
CA LYS A 199 -6.52 5.85 14.79
C LYS A 199 -5.04 6.08 14.51
N ILE A 200 -4.65 6.06 13.23
CA ILE A 200 -3.26 6.25 12.81
C ILE A 200 -2.78 7.67 13.10
N SER A 201 -3.61 8.69 12.88
CA SER A 201 -3.22 10.09 13.18
C SER A 201 -3.05 10.38 14.67
N LYS A 202 -3.64 9.56 15.54
CA LYS A 202 -3.50 9.64 17.00
C LYS A 202 -2.37 8.75 17.53
N ALA A 203 -1.84 7.83 16.72
CA ALA A 203 -0.75 6.96 17.12
C ALA A 203 0.56 7.77 17.17
N PRO A 204 1.44 7.49 18.14
CA PRO A 204 2.76 8.09 18.15
C PRO A 204 3.54 7.70 16.89
N ILE A 205 4.34 8.63 16.38
CA ILE A 205 5.16 8.45 15.17
C ILE A 205 6.18 7.32 15.38
N GLU A 206 6.70 7.22 16.60
CA GLU A 206 7.62 6.18 17.05
C GLU A 206 6.84 5.19 17.93
N PRO A 207 6.77 3.90 17.56
CA PRO A 207 6.22 2.90 18.47
C PRO A 207 7.18 2.74 19.64
N LYS A 208 6.64 2.67 20.86
CA LYS A 208 7.41 2.27 22.03
C LYS A 208 7.75 0.79 21.89
N ILE A 209 9.02 0.46 21.65
CA ILE A 209 9.46 -0.92 21.49
C ILE A 209 9.87 -1.43 22.86
N THR A 210 9.14 -2.39 23.41
CA THR A 210 9.59 -3.08 24.62
C THR A 210 10.44 -4.26 24.18
N VAL A 211 11.75 -4.15 24.29
CA VAL A 211 12.65 -5.31 24.19
C VAL A 211 12.47 -6.10 25.48
N GLN A 212 11.90 -7.31 25.38
CA GLN A 212 11.75 -8.25 26.50
C GLN A 212 13.06 -8.99 26.75
#